data_AF-A0A3D1R8V9-F1
#
_entry.id   AF-A0A3D1R8V9-F1
#
_cell.length_a   1.000
_cell.length_b   1.000
_cell.length_c   1.000
_cell.angle_alpha   90.00
_cell.angle_beta   90.00
_cell.angle_gamma   90.00
#
_symmetry.space_group_name_H-M   'P 1'
#
loop_
_entity.id
_entity.type
_entity.pdbx_description
1 polymer ?
#
loop_
_entity_poly.entity_id
_entity_poly.type
_entity_poly.pdbx_seq_one_letter_code
_entity_poly.pdbx_strand_id
1 'polypeptide(L)'
;GYPRDMLDLDLDLEADLGIDTVKQAEIFSELRAAFDIPRRDDFRLRDYPTLAHLIELVSATSGRAQGDAPGTDPASVSDASAMGGAGAPPVHPPLPLPLSDRDP
;
A
#
# COMPACT_ATOMS: atom_id res chain seq x y z
N GLY A 1 -21.96 3.17 11.71
CA GLY A 1 -21.12 2.24 10.94
C GLY A 1 -21.39 2.45 9.48
N TYR A 2 -20.36 2.37 8.64
CA TYR A 2 -20.51 2.47 7.19
C TYR A 2 -21.13 1.19 6.63
N PRO A 3 -22.04 1.27 5.65
CA PRO A 3 -22.54 0.08 4.97
C PRO A 3 -21.38 -0.63 4.26
N ARG A 4 -21.41 -1.96 4.23
CA ARG A 4 -20.35 -2.77 3.61
C ARG A 4 -20.11 -2.40 2.15
N ASP A 5 -21.17 -2.01 1.44
CA ASP A 5 -21.10 -1.61 0.04
C ASP A 5 -20.39 -0.25 -0.18
N MET A 6 -20.19 0.54 0.87
CA MET A 6 -19.37 1.78 0.84
C MET A 6 -17.97 1.58 1.40
N LEU A 7 -17.67 0.40 1.96
CA LEU A 7 -16.36 0.06 2.50
C LEU A 7 -15.60 -0.74 1.45
N ASP A 8 -14.50 -0.20 0.98
CA ASP A 8 -13.56 -0.87 0.08
C ASP A 8 -12.20 -1.02 0.79
N LEU A 9 -11.50 -2.11 0.50
CA LEU A 9 -10.27 -2.50 1.17
C LEU A 9 -9.12 -1.55 0.85
N ASP A 10 -9.16 -0.94 -0.33
CA ASP A 10 -8.14 -0.03 -0.83
C ASP A 10 -8.37 1.44 -0.43
N LEU A 11 -9.51 1.77 0.19
CA LEU A 11 -9.79 3.13 0.64
C LEU A 11 -8.91 3.53 1.83
N ASP A 12 -8.45 4.77 1.78
CA ASP A 12 -7.72 5.38 2.87
C ASP A 12 -8.67 5.68 4.04
N LEU A 13 -8.30 5.19 5.21
CA LEU A 13 -9.06 5.35 6.44
C LEU A 13 -9.24 6.83 6.77
N GLU A 14 -8.22 7.67 6.63
CA GLU A 14 -8.27 9.09 6.97
C GLU A 14 -8.79 9.94 5.81
N ALA A 15 -8.22 9.77 4.61
CA ALA A 15 -8.48 10.63 3.46
C ALA A 15 -9.82 10.34 2.77
N ASP A 16 -10.21 9.07 2.63
CA ASP A 16 -11.44 8.69 1.94
C ASP A 16 -12.60 8.45 2.91
N LEU A 17 -12.32 7.76 4.03
CA LEU A 17 -13.34 7.38 5.02
C LEU A 17 -13.45 8.37 6.20
N GLY A 18 -12.56 9.35 6.31
CA GLY A 18 -12.60 10.38 7.36
C GLY A 18 -12.40 9.85 8.77
N ILE A 19 -11.72 8.70 8.92
CA ILE A 19 -11.44 8.03 10.19
C ILE A 19 -10.17 8.64 10.79
N ASP A 20 -10.35 9.40 11.87
CA ASP A 20 -9.24 9.97 12.64
C ASP A 20 -8.26 8.91 13.16
N THR A 21 -6.99 9.31 13.34
CA THR A 21 -5.94 8.48 13.95
C THR A 21 -6.31 7.91 15.34
N VAL A 22 -7.11 8.62 16.13
CA VAL A 22 -7.65 8.12 17.41
C VAL A 22 -8.58 6.94 17.18
N LYS A 23 -9.48 7.02 16.19
CA LYS A 23 -10.41 5.94 15.84
C LYS A 23 -9.68 4.74 15.26
N GLN A 24 -8.66 4.96 14.44
CA GLN A 24 -7.81 3.88 13.94
C GLN A 24 -7.10 3.14 15.09
N ALA A 25 -6.61 3.87 16.10
CA ALA A 25 -5.98 3.26 17.28
C ALA A 25 -6.97 2.40 18.09
N GLU A 26 -8.23 2.83 18.22
CA GLU A 26 -9.29 2.04 18.87
C GLU A 26 -9.58 0.75 18.09
N ILE A 27 -9.84 0.85 16.78
CA ILE A 27 -10.09 -0.30 15.90
C ILE A 27 -8.91 -1.28 15.95
N PHE A 28 -7.69 -0.77 15.93
CA PHE A 28 -6.48 -1.58 16.03
C PHE A 28 -6.38 -2.30 17.38
N SER A 29 -6.72 -1.61 18.48
CA SER A 29 -6.71 -2.20 19.82
C SER A 29 -7.73 -3.33 19.94
N GLU A 30 -8.90 -3.17 19.32
CA GLU A 30 -9.93 -4.23 19.23
C GLU A 30 -9.45 -5.41 18.37
N LEU A 31 -8.93 -5.16 17.17
CA LEU A 31 -8.37 -6.18 16.28
C LEU A 31 -7.29 -6.98 17.00
N ARG A 32 -6.39 -6.29 17.68
CA ARG A 32 -5.31 -6.92 18.43
C ARG A 32 -5.82 -7.84 19.53
N ALA A 33 -6.82 -7.40 20.30
CA ALA A 33 -7.41 -8.22 21.35
C ALA A 33 -8.17 -9.42 20.77
N ALA A 34 -8.82 -9.25 19.61
CA ALA A 34 -9.57 -10.32 18.94
C ALA A 34 -8.66 -11.40 18.31
N PHE A 35 -7.50 -11.02 17.79
CA PHE A 35 -6.57 -11.90 17.07
C PHE A 35 -5.27 -12.22 17.82
N ASP A 36 -5.19 -11.89 19.12
CA ASP A 36 -4.02 -12.07 19.98
C ASP A 36 -2.71 -11.53 19.38
N ILE A 37 -2.78 -10.38 18.70
CA ILE A 37 -1.61 -9.82 18.00
C ILE A 37 -0.62 -9.25 19.05
N PRO A 38 0.68 -9.57 19.00
CA PRO A 38 1.65 -9.06 19.96
C PRO A 38 1.84 -7.55 19.83
N ARG A 39 2.21 -6.90 20.95
CA ARG A 39 2.56 -5.46 20.97
C ARG A 39 3.86 -5.33 20.17
N ARG A 40 3.90 -4.38 19.24
CA ARG A 40 5.07 -4.13 18.38
C ARG A 40 5.51 -2.69 18.55
N ASP A 41 6.74 -2.48 19.00
CA ASP A 41 7.30 -1.13 19.22
C ASP A 41 7.58 -0.39 17.89
N ASP A 42 7.76 -1.15 16.82
CA ASP A 42 7.87 -0.69 15.42
C ASP A 42 6.52 -0.31 14.80
N PHE A 43 5.39 -0.53 15.48
CA PHE A 43 4.07 -0.26 14.91
C PHE A 43 3.80 1.24 14.76
N ARG A 44 3.37 1.67 13.57
CA ARG A 44 2.91 3.04 13.29
C ARG A 44 1.62 2.98 12.47
N LEU A 45 0.57 3.66 12.94
CA LEU A 45 -0.73 3.69 12.26
C LEU A 45 -0.63 4.18 10.81
N ARG A 46 0.24 5.17 10.55
CA ARG A 46 0.48 5.72 9.21
C ARG A 46 0.96 4.69 8.18
N ASP A 47 1.56 3.58 8.62
CA ASP A 47 2.06 2.54 7.73
C ASP A 47 0.93 1.57 7.33
N TYR A 48 -0.26 1.70 7.94
CA TYR A 48 -1.47 0.91 7.68
C TYR A 48 -2.67 1.83 7.36
N PRO A 49 -2.61 2.61 6.27
CA PRO A 49 -3.63 3.63 5.98
C PRO A 49 -4.95 3.05 5.48
N THR A 50 -5.01 1.78 5.05
CA THR A 50 -6.22 1.17 4.47
C THR A 50 -6.68 -0.08 5.23
N LEU A 51 -7.92 -0.50 4.98
CA LEU A 51 -8.46 -1.74 5.55
C LEU A 51 -7.70 -2.98 5.06
N ALA A 52 -7.22 -3.00 3.82
CA ALA A 52 -6.38 -4.08 3.28
C ALA A 52 -5.13 -4.30 4.14
N HIS A 53 -4.40 -3.23 4.49
CA HIS A 53 -3.19 -3.30 5.31
C HIS A 53 -3.47 -3.89 6.71
N LEU A 54 -4.62 -3.54 7.32
CA LEU A 54 -5.03 -4.12 8.61
C LEU A 54 -5.31 -5.63 8.51
N ILE A 55 -5.96 -6.06 7.42
CA ILE A 55 -6.23 -7.48 7.15
C ILE A 55 -4.92 -8.25 6.92
N GLU A 56 -3.99 -7.68 6.15
CA GLU A 56 -2.68 -8.28 5.92
C GLU A 56 -1.90 -8.47 7.23
N LEU A 57 -1.94 -7.49 8.14
CA LEU A 57 -1.29 -7.63 9.44
C LEU A 57 -1.86 -8.78 10.27
N VAL A 58 -3.19 -8.92 10.32
CA VAL A 58 -3.88 -10.01 11.03
C VAL A 58 -3.51 -11.36 10.39
N SER A 59 -3.51 -11.40 9.06
CA SER A 59 -3.18 -12.60 8.28
C SER A 59 -1.73 -13.02 8.48
N ALA A 60 -0.79 -12.07 8.51
CA ALA A 60 0.63 -12.32 8.75
C ALA A 60 0.89 -12.86 10.17
N THR A 61 0.13 -12.38 11.16
CA THR A 61 0.25 -12.84 12.55
C THR A 61 -0.31 -14.26 12.71
N SER A 62 -1.46 -14.53 12.09
CA SER A 62 -2.08 -15.86 12.06
C SER A 62 -1.21 -16.87 11.30
N GLY A 63 -0.60 -16.47 10.18
CA GLY A 63 0.30 -17.29 9.38
C GLY A 63 1.61 -17.63 10.11
N ARG A 64 2.15 -16.71 10.91
CA ARG A 64 3.33 -16.99 11.75
C ARG A 64 3.04 -17.98 12.87
N ALA A 65 1.82 -18.02 13.41
CA ALA A 65 1.42 -19.04 14.38
C ALA A 65 1.40 -20.46 13.75
N GLN A 66 1.40 -20.58 12.42
CA GLN A 66 1.39 -21.84 11.67
C GLN A 66 2.69 -22.11 10.87
N GLY A 67 3.74 -21.30 11.03
CA GLY A 67 4.90 -21.36 10.15
C GLY A 67 6.20 -20.91 10.80
N ASP A 68 6.64 -21.59 11.86
CA ASP A 68 8.08 -21.71 12.11
C ASP A 68 8.61 -22.86 11.23
N ALA A 69 9.01 -22.49 10.02
CA ALA A 69 10.02 -23.21 9.27
C ALA A 69 10.89 -22.14 8.59
N PRO A 70 12.08 -21.83 9.13
CA PRO A 70 13.06 -21.02 8.41
C PRO A 70 13.67 -21.90 7.32
N GLY A 71 13.01 -21.93 6.16
CA GLY A 71 13.58 -22.41 4.92
C GLY A 71 14.41 -21.31 4.28
N THR A 72 15.68 -21.23 4.67
CA THR A 72 16.77 -20.62 3.92
C THR A 72 16.69 -21.05 2.44
N ASP A 73 16.70 -20.10 1.51
CA ASP A 73 17.61 -20.06 0.34
C ASP A 73 17.25 -18.89 -0.60
N PRO A 74 18.00 -17.76 -0.57
CA PRO A 74 18.04 -16.82 -1.68
C PRO A 74 19.03 -17.35 -2.71
N ALA A 75 18.68 -18.41 -3.43
CA ALA A 75 19.49 -18.92 -4.52
C ALA A 75 18.68 -19.02 -5.82
N SER A 76 19.09 -18.15 -6.75
CA SER A 76 19.01 -18.38 -8.19
C SER A 76 17.68 -18.11 -8.91
N VAL A 77 17.55 -16.88 -9.40
CA VAL A 77 17.19 -16.67 -10.81
C VAL A 77 18.16 -15.66 -11.44
N SER A 78 19.39 -16.13 -11.71
CA SER A 78 20.08 -15.72 -12.92
C SER A 78 19.57 -16.63 -14.03
N ASP A 79 18.74 -16.11 -14.92
CA ASP A 79 18.96 -16.10 -16.39
C ASP A 79 17.70 -15.59 -17.09
N ALA A 80 17.85 -14.54 -17.90
CA ALA A 80 17.20 -14.43 -19.21
C ALA A 80 17.52 -13.05 -19.81
N SER A 81 18.72 -12.94 -20.36
CA SER A 81 18.95 -12.01 -21.47
C SER A 81 18.16 -12.52 -22.67
N ALA A 82 17.05 -11.85 -23.01
CA ALA A 82 16.36 -12.05 -24.29
C ALA A 82 16.06 -10.70 -24.95
N MET A 83 16.85 -10.41 -25.98
CA MET A 83 16.56 -9.43 -27.02
C MET A 83 15.15 -9.61 -27.60
N GLY A 84 14.47 -8.52 -27.91
CA GLY A 84 13.41 -8.52 -28.91
C GLY A 84 12.34 -7.45 -28.68
N GLY A 85 12.48 -6.29 -29.33
CA GLY A 85 11.45 -5.25 -29.29
C GLY A 85 11.73 -4.11 -30.24
N ALA A 86 11.76 -4.41 -31.55
CA ALA A 86 11.70 -3.38 -32.58
C ALA A 86 10.30 -2.73 -32.59
N GLY A 87 10.25 -1.40 -32.52
CA GLY A 87 9.02 -0.62 -32.69
C GLY A 87 9.29 0.88 -32.59
N ALA A 88 9.67 1.50 -33.71
CA ALA A 88 9.63 2.95 -33.89
C ALA A 88 8.26 3.37 -34.50
N PRO A 89 7.99 4.67 -34.74
CA PRO A 89 7.54 5.72 -33.80
C PRO A 89 6.14 6.26 -34.21
N PRO A 90 5.57 7.28 -33.53
CA PRO A 90 5.44 8.56 -34.24
C PRO A 90 5.57 9.85 -33.41
N VAL A 91 6.25 10.80 -34.04
CA VAL A 91 6.16 12.27 -34.05
C VAL A 91 5.20 13.02 -33.08
N HIS A 92 5.73 14.04 -32.40
CA HIS A 92 5.12 15.38 -32.42
C HIS A 92 6.16 16.50 -32.23
N PRO A 93 6.02 17.65 -32.94
CA PRO A 93 7.02 18.71 -33.05
C PRO A 93 7.04 19.71 -31.86
N PRO A 94 8.07 20.59 -31.77
CA PRO A 94 8.26 21.52 -30.66
C PRO A 94 7.49 22.82 -30.85
N LEU A 95 6.85 23.36 -29.81
CA LEU A 95 6.41 24.76 -29.76
C LEU A 95 6.40 25.28 -28.31
N PRO A 96 7.22 26.30 -27.99
CA PRO A 96 6.71 27.39 -27.16
C PRO A 96 6.88 28.73 -27.85
N LEU A 97 5.79 29.47 -28.04
CA LEU A 97 5.75 30.91 -28.29
C LEU A 97 4.45 31.46 -27.66
N PRO A 98 4.32 32.77 -27.35
CA PRO A 98 5.33 33.83 -27.28
C PRO A 98 5.41 34.52 -25.91
N LEU A 99 6.54 35.22 -25.74
CA LEU A 99 6.79 36.29 -24.75
C LEU A 99 5.56 37.19 -24.62
N SER A 100 5.00 37.33 -23.41
CA SER A 100 3.99 38.35 -23.12
C SER A 100 4.65 39.72 -23.18
N ASP A 101 4.57 40.36 -24.35
CA ASP A 101 4.63 41.80 -24.44
C ASP A 101 3.34 42.35 -23.82
N ARG A 102 3.50 42.99 -22.67
CA ARG A 102 2.55 43.99 -22.19
C ARG A 102 3.38 45.04 -21.47
N ASP A 103 3.89 45.94 -22.29
CA ASP A 103 4.56 47.18 -21.92
C ASP A 103 3.69 48.02 -20.94
N PRO A 104 4.31 48.83 -20.06
CA PRO A 104 3.66 49.71 -19.06
C PRO A 104 2.67 50.76 -19.58
#